data_AF-A0A2M7Z4K8-F1
#
_entry.id   AF-A0A2M7Z4K8-F1
#
_cell.length_a   1.000
_cell.length_b   1.000
_cell.length_c   1.000
_cell.angle_alpha   90.00
_cell.angle_beta   90.00
_cell.angle_gamma   90.00
#
_symmetry.space_group_name_H-M   'P 1'
#
loop_
_entity.id
_entity.type
_entity.pdbx_description
1 polymer ?
#
loop_
_entity_poly.entity_id
_entity_poly.type
_entity_poly.pdbx_seq_one_letter_code
_entity_poly.pdbx_strand_id
1 'polypeptide(L)' 'MKIPRIVCLGGGNAMPKAILSGLKNYPIKLSVICAMLDSGGSAGRLR' A
#
# COMPACT_ATOMS: atom_id res chain seq x y z
N MET A 1 10.46 24.38 -1.74
CA MET A 1 9.53 23.61 -0.91
C MET A 1 9.96 22.14 -0.92
N LYS A 2 10.10 21.48 0.24
CA LYS A 2 10.61 20.10 0.32
C LYS A 2 9.45 19.11 0.22
N ILE A 3 9.49 18.20 -0.77
CA ILE A 3 8.49 17.14 -0.94
C ILE A 3 8.65 16.14 0.22
N PRO A 4 7.59 15.89 1.02
CA PRO A 4 7.67 14.92 2.11
C PRO A 4 7.77 13.49 1.55
N ARG A 5 8.52 12.64 2.26
CA ARG A 5 8.70 11.23 1.92
C ARG A 5 7.94 10.41 2.94
N ILE A 6 7.00 9.60 2.48
CA ILE A 6 6.10 8.80 3.32
C ILE A 6 6.28 7.33 2.94
N VAL A 7 6.47 6.49 3.95
CA VAL A 7 6.52 5.03 3.79
C VAL A 7 5.31 4.44 4.51
N CYS A 8 4.46 3.72 3.79
CA CYS A 8 3.34 2.97 4.36
C CYS A 8 3.73 1.49 4.52
N LEU A 9 3.60 0.97 5.73
CA LEU A 9 3.78 -0.44 6.05
C LEU A 9 2.41 -1.05 6.32
N GLY A 10 2.03 -2.11 5.60
CA GLY A 10 0.71 -2.70 5.77
C GLY A 10 0.43 -3.84 4.82
N GLY A 11 -0.83 -4.08 4.50
CA GLY A 11 -1.24 -5.14 3.60
C GLY A 11 -2.76 -5.21 3.39
N GLY A 12 -3.20 -6.27 2.73
CA GLY A 12 -4.60 -6.51 2.43
C GLY A 12 -5.27 -5.42 1.59
N ASN A 13 -6.60 -5.45 1.55
CA ASN A 13 -7.39 -4.50 0.75
C ASN A 13 -7.59 -3.14 1.43
N ALA A 14 -7.49 -3.09 2.76
CA ALA A 14 -7.74 -1.87 3.53
C ALA A 14 -6.72 -0.77 3.18
N MET A 15 -5.43 -1.11 3.08
CA MET A 15 -4.37 -0.17 2.74
C MET A 15 -4.59 0.51 1.36
N PRO A 16 -4.74 -0.25 0.25
CA PRO A 16 -4.95 0.36 -1.06
C PRO A 16 -6.27 1.14 -1.16
N LYS A 17 -7.37 0.64 -0.59
CA LYS A 17 -8.68 1.30 -0.69
C LYS A 17 -8.84 2.50 0.22
N ALA A 18 -8.44 2.41 1.48
CA ALA A 18 -8.72 3.45 2.48
C ALA A 18 -7.62 4.52 2.57
N ILE A 19 -6.37 4.16 2.23
CA ILE A 19 -5.20 5.03 2.50
C ILE A 19 -4.53 5.47 1.21
N LEU A 20 -4.07 4.53 0.38
CA LEU A 20 -3.25 4.85 -0.79
C LEU A 20 -4.03 5.62 -1.87
N SER A 21 -5.33 5.33 -2.01
CA SER A 21 -6.24 6.02 -2.93
C SER A 21 -6.29 7.54 -2.67
N GLY A 22 -6.30 7.95 -1.40
CA GLY A 22 -6.28 9.35 -0.99
C GLY A 22 -4.88 9.96 -1.05
N LEU A 23 -3.88 9.25 -0.50
CA LEU A 23 -2.50 9.75 -0.44
C LEU A 23 -1.88 10.02 -1.82
N LYS A 24 -2.31 9.30 -2.87
CA LYS A 24 -1.85 9.51 -4.24
C LYS A 24 -2.18 10.90 -4.79
N ASN A 25 -3.17 11.61 -4.23
CA ASN A 25 -3.59 12.94 -4.70
C ASN A 25 -2.78 14.10 -4.10
N TYR A 26 -1.84 13.81 -3.19
CA TYR A 26 -0.98 14.83 -2.58
C TYR A 26 0.40 14.85 -3.23
N PRO A 27 1.10 16.01 -3.24
CA PRO A 27 2.46 16.12 -3.75
C PRO A 27 3.47 15.52 -2.76
N ILE A 28 3.46 14.20 -2.63
CA ILE A 28 4.30 13.42 -1.72
C ILE A 28 5.10 12.36 -2.48
N LYS A 29 6.25 11.95 -1.95
CA LYS A 29 6.97 10.77 -2.41
C LYS A 29 6.54 9.57 -1.56
N LEU A 30 5.67 8.73 -2.12
CA LEU A 30 5.09 7.58 -1.43
C LEU A 30 5.88 6.30 -1.75
N SER A 31 6.16 5.49 -0.73
CA SER A 31 6.66 4.12 -0.87
C SER A 31 5.81 3.21 0.01
N VAL A 32 5.57 1.98 -0.45
CA VAL A 32 4.68 1.04 0.25
C VAL A 32 5.40 -0.28 0.40
N ILE A 33 5.42 -0.81 1.61
CA ILE A 33 5.92 -2.15 1.92
C ILE A 33 4.71 -2.97 2.37
N CYS A 34 4.38 -3.98 1.57
CA CYS A 34 3.20 -4.80 1.75
C CYS A 34 3.58 -6.18 2.29
N ALA A 35 2.90 -6.64 3.34
CA ALA A 35 2.99 -8.02 3.76
C ALA A 35 2.44 -8.93 2.64
N MET A 36 3.14 -10.04 2.39
CA MET A 36 2.79 -10.99 1.34
C MET A 36 2.50 -12.37 1.94
N LEU A 37 2.24 -12.51 3.24
CA LEU A 37 2.03 -13.84 3.87
C LEU A 37 0.67 -14.47 3.51
N ASP A 38 -0.22 -13.74 2.83
CA ASP A 38 -1.58 -14.18 2.54
C ASP A 38 -1.61 -15.45 1.66
N SER A 39 -2.19 -16.53 2.19
CA SER A 39 -2.32 -17.82 1.48
C SER A 39 -3.76 -18.12 1.02
N GLY A 40 -4.66 -17.14 1.10
CA GLY A 40 -6.06 -17.26 0.71
C GLY A 40 -6.36 -16.64 -0.67
N GLY A 41 -7.52 -16.98 -1.22
CA GLY A 41 -8.06 -16.35 -2.44
C GLY A 41 -7.18 -16.53 -3.68
N SER A 42 -7.12 -15.49 -4.52
CA SER A 42 -6.29 -15.50 -5.74
C SER A 42 -4.80 -15.61 -5.43
N ALA A 43 -4.33 -14.93 -4.39
CA ALA A 43 -2.94 -15.01 -3.95
C ALA A 43 -2.57 -16.43 -3.49
N GLY A 44 -3.46 -17.11 -2.77
CA GLY A 44 -3.28 -18.50 -2.37
C GLY A 44 -3.32 -19.50 -3.53
N ARG A 45 -4.17 -19.28 -4.54
CA ARG A 45 -4.29 -20.17 -5.71
C ARG A 45 -3.08 -20.08 -6.66
N LEU A 46 -2.46 -18.90 -6.76
CA LEU A 46 -1.33 -18.65 -7.67
C LEU A 46 0.04 -18.91 -7.03
N ARG A 47 0.05 -19.21 -5.72
CA ARG A 47 1.24 -19.63 -4.97
C ARG A 47 1.46 -21.12 -5.08
#